data_AF-A0A5N6X446-F1
#
_entry.id   AF-A0A5N6X446-F1
#
_cell.length_a   1.000
_cell.length_b   1.000
_cell.length_c   1.000
_cell.angle_alpha   90.00
_cell.angle_beta   90.00
_cell.angle_gamma   90.00
#
_symmetry.space_group_name_H-M   'P 1'
#
loop_
_entity.id
_entity.type
_entity.pdbx_description
1 polymer ?
#
loop_
_entity_poly.entity_id
_entity_poly.type
_entity_poly.pdbx_seq_one_letter_code
_entity_poly.pdbx_strand_id
1 'polypeptide(L)'
;MDPSTSTTNKSLLRKIDWRYVYLQERVPLGGSIDHGFSFLWGVVLACHATTHDFTGIMVTRFFLGLTEAAISPGFSLITGMWYTRSEQPFRHGLWFAGNSLATAFGGLIAYGVAHISGSIPAWKWLFIIYGIITVVWSIVFVLFMPDSPLTARFLSQSERADAEERVKVNQTTIKHDRIQWHQVWEALADYKIYILFLFQVANNIPNGGLTMFSAIIVKGFGFSTLQTYLLAIPTGAVHAFFALGSFIGSIIVYVCKSTGVRLFGLYLFVAYAAGIPMTLSMVSSNVAGFTKKATVSAMMFIAYCTGNIVGPFLFFGSEAPVYKSGFISMMVCLAAATVLILALGLSWRMENSRRDRVYGPATIAPTNSPKEPAQGTAGAREDITDVQNTAFRYVF
;
A
#
# COMPACT_ATOMS: atom_id res chain seq x y z
N MET A 1 26.78 23.64 -17.51
CA MET A 1 25.41 23.24 -17.13
C MET A 1 24.46 24.09 -17.95
N ASP A 2 23.69 23.48 -18.85
CA ASP A 2 22.83 24.20 -19.78
C ASP A 2 21.44 24.44 -19.14
N PRO A 3 20.97 25.70 -18.99
CA PRO A 3 19.66 26.00 -18.39
C PRO A 3 18.45 25.42 -19.14
N SER A 4 18.59 25.07 -20.42
CA SER A 4 17.48 24.65 -21.30
C SER A 4 16.81 23.33 -20.91
N THR A 5 17.54 22.38 -20.32
CA THR A 5 17.02 21.04 -19.98
C THR A 5 16.10 21.02 -18.76
N SER A 6 16.28 21.94 -17.82
CA SER A 6 15.45 22.12 -16.61
C SER A 6 14.00 22.49 -16.95
N THR A 7 13.84 23.38 -17.93
CA THR A 7 12.54 23.95 -18.33
C THR A 7 11.70 22.92 -19.10
N THR A 8 12.34 22.13 -19.97
CA THR A 8 11.70 21.08 -20.77
C THR A 8 11.05 20.01 -19.87
N ASN A 9 11.78 19.53 -18.86
CA ASN A 9 11.28 18.52 -17.91
C ASN A 9 10.05 19.02 -17.12
N LYS A 10 10.05 20.28 -16.67
CA LYS A 10 8.89 20.89 -16.01
C LYS A 10 7.70 21.11 -16.96
N SER A 11 7.95 21.35 -18.25
CA SER A 11 6.90 21.47 -19.26
C SER A 11 6.24 20.13 -19.60
N LEU A 12 7.02 19.03 -19.59
CA LEU A 12 6.54 17.66 -19.75
C LEU A 12 5.67 17.25 -18.55
N LEU A 13 6.18 17.43 -17.32
CA LEU A 13 5.40 17.16 -16.10
C LEU A 13 4.07 17.94 -16.06
N ARG A 14 4.08 19.24 -16.44
CA ARG A 14 2.84 20.01 -16.56
C ARG A 14 1.90 19.53 -17.67
N LYS A 15 2.42 19.11 -18.84
CA LYS A 15 1.59 18.56 -19.93
C LYS A 15 0.96 17.22 -19.57
N ILE A 16 1.63 16.43 -18.73
CA ILE A 16 1.14 15.16 -18.19
C ILE A 16 -0.05 15.41 -17.25
N ASP A 17 0.01 16.41 -16.34
CA ASP A 17 -1.05 16.60 -15.33
C ASP A 17 -2.42 17.10 -15.86
N TRP A 18 -2.51 17.79 -17.01
CA TRP A 18 -3.81 18.38 -17.46
C TRP A 18 -4.51 17.66 -18.61
N ARG A 19 -3.84 16.74 -19.32
CA ARG A 19 -4.37 16.14 -20.56
C ARG A 19 -5.07 14.79 -20.39
N TYR A 20 -5.12 14.22 -19.18
CA TYR A 20 -5.76 12.93 -18.88
C TYR A 20 -7.30 12.87 -19.08
N VAL A 21 -7.95 13.98 -19.43
CA VAL A 21 -9.43 14.09 -19.43
C VAL A 21 -10.07 13.78 -20.80
N TYR A 22 -9.31 13.65 -21.89
CA TYR A 22 -9.89 13.51 -23.23
C TYR A 22 -9.13 12.51 -24.11
N LEU A 23 -9.86 11.50 -24.64
CA LEU A 23 -9.41 10.50 -25.63
C LEU A 23 -8.23 9.64 -25.13
N GLN A 24 -8.41 8.47 -24.51
CA GLN A 24 -9.45 7.46 -24.70
C GLN A 24 -9.76 7.18 -26.18
N GLU A 25 -8.88 6.44 -26.86
CA GLU A 25 -9.40 5.38 -27.73
C GLU A 25 -8.45 4.18 -27.87
N ARG A 26 -8.99 3.02 -27.46
CA ARG A 26 -8.63 1.62 -27.82
C ARG A 26 -7.40 1.00 -27.11
N VAL A 27 -7.65 0.19 -26.04
CA VAL A 27 -6.99 -1.08 -25.51
C VAL A 27 -5.44 -1.10 -25.28
N PRO A 28 -4.67 -2.23 -25.11
CA PRO A 28 -4.70 -3.53 -24.37
C PRO A 28 -3.40 -3.69 -23.48
N LEU A 29 -2.89 -4.85 -23.01
CA LEU A 29 -3.43 -6.10 -22.39
C LEU A 29 -2.38 -6.70 -21.41
N GLY A 30 -2.74 -6.88 -20.14
CA GLY A 30 -1.81 -7.26 -19.07
C GLY A 30 -2.02 -6.57 -17.70
N GLY A 31 -2.84 -5.53 -17.59
CA GLY A 31 -3.58 -5.21 -16.35
C GLY A 31 -4.68 -6.24 -16.04
N SER A 32 -4.94 -7.13 -17.00
CA SER A 32 -6.03 -8.11 -17.05
C SER A 32 -6.18 -9.01 -15.81
N ILE A 33 -5.10 -9.27 -15.06
CA ILE A 33 -5.15 -10.09 -13.85
C ILE A 33 -5.76 -9.26 -12.71
N ASP A 34 -5.11 -8.16 -12.31
CA ASP A 34 -5.59 -7.30 -11.22
C ASP A 34 -7.01 -6.78 -11.46
N HIS A 35 -7.36 -6.52 -12.73
CA HIS A 35 -8.72 -6.15 -13.12
C HIS A 35 -9.74 -7.28 -12.92
N GLY A 36 -9.39 -8.52 -13.31
CA GLY A 36 -10.23 -9.70 -13.10
C GLY A 36 -10.44 -10.00 -11.63
N PHE A 37 -9.39 -9.88 -10.82
CA PHE A 37 -9.47 -10.01 -9.36
C PHE A 37 -10.33 -8.90 -8.73
N SER A 38 -10.21 -7.65 -9.18
CA SER A 38 -11.05 -6.54 -8.73
C SER A 38 -12.52 -6.70 -9.10
N PHE A 39 -12.82 -7.21 -10.30
CA PHE A 39 -14.18 -7.53 -10.73
C PHE A 39 -14.79 -8.64 -9.85
N LEU A 40 -14.05 -9.74 -9.66
CA LEU A 40 -14.49 -10.87 -8.82
C LEU A 40 -14.71 -10.42 -7.37
N TRP A 41 -13.84 -9.57 -6.81
CA TRP A 41 -14.02 -8.99 -5.48
C TRP A 41 -15.33 -8.21 -5.38
N GLY A 42 -15.64 -7.36 -6.35
CA GLY A 42 -16.90 -6.59 -6.38
C GLY A 42 -18.15 -7.47 -6.48
N VAL A 43 -18.10 -8.55 -7.27
CA VAL A 43 -19.18 -9.54 -7.37
C VAL A 43 -19.36 -10.28 -6.05
N VAL A 44 -18.28 -10.80 -5.44
CA VAL A 44 -18.34 -11.50 -4.15
C VAL A 44 -18.80 -10.58 -3.02
N LEU A 45 -18.45 -9.29 -3.07
CA LEU A 45 -18.97 -8.29 -2.14
C LEU A 45 -20.49 -8.13 -2.28
N ALA A 46 -21.02 -8.00 -3.48
CA ALA A 46 -22.47 -7.95 -3.71
C ALA A 46 -23.19 -9.23 -3.23
N CYS A 47 -22.58 -10.41 -3.43
CA CYS A 47 -23.08 -11.69 -2.92
C CYS A 47 -23.19 -11.78 -1.38
N HIS A 48 -22.55 -10.90 -0.61
CA HIS A 48 -22.79 -10.87 0.85
C HIS A 48 -24.26 -10.55 1.17
N ALA A 49 -24.95 -9.78 0.33
CA ALA A 49 -26.37 -9.48 0.51
C ALA A 49 -27.28 -10.70 0.33
N THR A 50 -26.85 -11.75 -0.39
CA THR A 50 -27.64 -12.98 -0.56
C THR A 50 -27.36 -14.03 0.52
N THR A 51 -26.51 -13.73 1.52
CA THR A 51 -26.27 -14.64 2.64
C THR A 51 -27.39 -14.55 3.69
N HIS A 52 -27.71 -15.69 4.31
CA HIS A 52 -28.76 -15.82 5.32
C HIS A 52 -28.31 -16.61 6.56
N ASP A 53 -27.16 -17.27 6.48
CA ASP A 53 -26.62 -18.22 7.43
C ASP A 53 -25.13 -17.96 7.70
N PHE A 54 -24.60 -18.49 8.81
CA PHE A 54 -23.20 -18.31 9.17
C PHE A 54 -22.24 -18.91 8.14
N THR A 55 -22.56 -20.08 7.60
CA THR A 55 -21.72 -20.75 6.58
C THR A 55 -21.65 -19.91 5.31
N GLY A 56 -22.78 -19.41 4.81
CA GLY A 56 -22.84 -18.47 3.69
C GLY A 56 -21.95 -17.25 3.89
N ILE A 57 -22.04 -16.57 5.04
CA ILE A 57 -21.18 -15.41 5.36
C ILE A 57 -19.70 -15.80 5.39
N MET A 58 -19.34 -16.93 5.99
CA MET A 58 -17.95 -17.37 6.07
C MET A 58 -17.37 -17.75 4.69
N VAL A 59 -18.18 -18.38 3.84
CA VAL A 59 -17.80 -18.71 2.46
C VAL A 59 -17.60 -17.44 1.61
N THR A 60 -18.52 -16.46 1.68
CA THR A 60 -18.33 -15.20 0.93
C THR A 60 -17.12 -14.42 1.44
N ARG A 61 -16.82 -14.45 2.75
CA ARG A 61 -15.61 -13.82 3.30
C ARG A 61 -14.32 -14.51 2.87
N PHE A 62 -14.31 -15.85 2.75
CA PHE A 62 -13.16 -16.59 2.23
C PHE A 62 -12.83 -16.19 0.79
N PHE A 63 -13.83 -16.19 -0.10
CA PHE A 63 -13.64 -15.77 -1.48
C PHE A 63 -13.29 -14.29 -1.62
N LEU A 64 -13.83 -13.41 -0.76
CA LEU A 64 -13.49 -11.99 -0.75
C LEU A 64 -11.99 -11.82 -0.46
N GLY A 65 -11.47 -12.45 0.60
CA GLY A 65 -10.04 -12.42 0.94
C GLY A 65 -9.13 -13.02 -0.13
N LEU A 66 -9.56 -14.12 -0.78
CA LEU A 66 -8.84 -14.71 -1.91
C LEU A 66 -8.74 -13.75 -3.11
N THR A 67 -9.82 -13.01 -3.41
CA THR A 67 -9.83 -12.03 -4.50
C THR A 67 -9.08 -10.73 -4.16
N GLU A 68 -9.02 -10.36 -2.87
CA GLU A 68 -8.33 -9.16 -2.40
C GLU A 68 -6.80 -9.30 -2.42
N ALA A 69 -6.28 -10.50 -2.19
CA ALA A 69 -4.85 -10.77 -1.99
C ALA A 69 -3.93 -10.38 -3.17
N ALA A 70 -4.46 -10.34 -4.41
CA ALA A 70 -3.71 -9.92 -5.59
C ALA A 70 -3.59 -8.38 -5.72
N ILE A 71 -4.57 -7.63 -5.19
CA ILE A 71 -4.80 -6.22 -5.55
C ILE A 71 -3.67 -5.30 -5.05
N SER A 72 -3.30 -5.38 -3.77
CA SER A 72 -2.25 -4.50 -3.22
C SER A 72 -0.84 -4.78 -3.77
N PRO A 73 -0.40 -6.06 -3.89
CA PRO A 73 0.86 -6.37 -4.57
C PRO A 73 0.87 -5.96 -6.05
N GLY A 74 -0.24 -6.15 -6.77
CA GLY A 74 -0.40 -5.74 -8.17
C GLY A 74 -0.17 -4.25 -8.38
N PHE A 75 -0.89 -3.38 -7.64
CA PHE A 75 -0.69 -1.94 -7.70
C PHE A 75 0.75 -1.50 -7.33
N SER A 76 1.42 -2.18 -6.41
CA SER A 76 2.82 -1.89 -6.08
C SER A 76 3.77 -2.25 -7.23
N LEU A 77 3.60 -3.42 -7.85
CA LEU A 77 4.40 -3.84 -9.01
C LEU A 77 4.21 -2.87 -10.18
N ILE A 78 2.97 -2.48 -10.48
CA ILE A 78 2.67 -1.48 -11.51
C ILE A 78 3.32 -0.14 -11.17
N THR A 79 3.23 0.34 -9.92
CA THR A 79 3.90 1.57 -9.49
C THR A 79 5.42 1.48 -9.69
N GLY A 80 6.02 0.31 -9.45
CA GLY A 80 7.44 0.04 -9.71
C GLY A 80 7.84 0.01 -11.19
N MET A 81 6.94 -0.40 -12.09
CA MET A 81 7.16 -0.44 -13.55
C MET A 81 7.03 0.93 -14.23
N TRP A 82 6.30 1.88 -13.64
CA TRP A 82 5.96 3.16 -14.27
C TRP A 82 6.70 4.38 -13.69
N TYR A 83 7.22 4.29 -12.46
CA TYR A 83 7.78 5.44 -11.74
C TYR A 83 9.19 5.19 -11.23
N THR A 84 10.00 6.25 -11.14
CA THR A 84 11.37 6.15 -10.62
C THR A 84 11.39 5.87 -9.11
N ARG A 85 12.47 5.30 -8.57
CA ARG A 85 12.58 4.96 -7.12
C ARG A 85 12.28 6.14 -6.18
N SER A 86 12.58 7.38 -6.61
CA SER A 86 12.28 8.60 -5.84
C SER A 86 10.82 9.06 -5.94
N GLU A 87 10.08 8.64 -6.97
CA GLU A 87 8.67 8.98 -7.18
C GLU A 87 7.72 7.92 -6.59
N GLN A 88 8.17 6.66 -6.49
CA GLN A 88 7.41 5.55 -5.94
C GLN A 88 6.79 5.83 -4.56
N PRO A 89 7.47 6.45 -3.56
CA PRO A 89 6.87 6.72 -2.25
C PRO A 89 5.63 7.63 -2.34
N PHE A 90 5.72 8.68 -3.15
CA PHE A 90 4.61 9.62 -3.34
C PHE A 90 3.42 8.97 -4.07
N ARG A 91 3.69 8.13 -5.07
CA ARG A 91 2.64 7.41 -5.80
C ARG A 91 1.96 6.35 -4.94
N HIS A 92 2.72 5.62 -4.11
CA HIS A 92 2.16 4.71 -3.09
C HIS A 92 1.28 5.46 -2.09
N GLY A 93 1.74 6.61 -1.58
CA GLY A 93 0.92 7.46 -0.70
C GLY A 93 -0.38 7.95 -1.37
N LEU A 94 -0.32 8.32 -2.65
CA LEU A 94 -1.48 8.84 -3.39
C LEU A 94 -2.58 7.79 -3.60
N TRP A 95 -2.25 6.57 -4.02
CA TRP A 95 -3.28 5.53 -4.17
C TRP A 95 -3.73 4.97 -2.82
N PHE A 96 -2.84 4.92 -1.82
CA PHE A 96 -3.20 4.50 -0.46
C PHE A 96 -4.13 5.51 0.25
N ALA A 97 -4.04 6.80 -0.08
CA ALA A 97 -5.00 7.82 0.37
C ALA A 97 -6.45 7.56 -0.10
N GLY A 98 -6.65 6.67 -1.09
CA GLY A 98 -7.97 6.12 -1.43
C GLY A 98 -8.67 5.47 -0.24
N ASN A 99 -7.94 4.83 0.68
CA ASN A 99 -8.49 4.27 1.92
C ASN A 99 -9.03 5.36 2.87
N SER A 100 -8.33 6.50 2.94
CA SER A 100 -8.73 7.68 3.72
C SER A 100 -10.03 8.29 3.17
N LEU A 101 -10.12 8.42 1.84
CA LEU A 101 -11.33 8.87 1.15
C LEU A 101 -12.48 7.87 1.33
N ALA A 102 -12.23 6.58 1.17
CA ALA A 102 -13.22 5.52 1.38
C ALA A 102 -13.76 5.51 2.82
N THR A 103 -12.92 5.79 3.81
CA THR A 103 -13.35 5.94 5.22
C THR A 103 -14.27 7.16 5.39
N ALA A 104 -13.89 8.32 4.82
CA ALA A 104 -14.64 9.57 4.95
C ALA A 104 -16.00 9.52 4.22
N PHE A 105 -16.01 9.13 2.94
CA PHE A 105 -17.25 8.95 2.18
C PHE A 105 -18.05 7.72 2.66
N GLY A 106 -17.38 6.73 3.24
CA GLY A 106 -18.01 5.53 3.79
C GLY A 106 -18.97 5.84 4.93
N GLY A 107 -18.60 6.75 5.83
CA GLY A 107 -19.50 7.24 6.89
C GLY A 107 -20.75 7.94 6.35
N LEU A 108 -20.62 8.71 5.26
CA LEU A 108 -21.74 9.40 4.60
C LEU A 108 -22.71 8.42 3.92
N ILE A 109 -22.17 7.45 3.15
CA ILE A 109 -22.98 6.40 2.51
C ILE A 109 -23.66 5.53 3.57
N ALA A 110 -22.94 5.16 4.64
CA ALA A 110 -23.52 4.41 5.76
C ALA A 110 -24.66 5.18 6.45
N TYR A 111 -24.49 6.48 6.68
CA TYR A 111 -25.54 7.34 7.23
C TYR A 111 -26.76 7.42 6.31
N GLY A 112 -26.59 7.62 5.01
CA GLY A 112 -27.69 7.65 4.04
C GLY A 112 -28.44 6.32 3.97
N VAL A 113 -27.71 5.21 3.86
CA VAL A 113 -28.28 3.86 3.80
C VAL A 113 -29.00 3.46 5.09
N ALA A 114 -28.56 3.95 6.26
CA ALA A 114 -29.22 3.70 7.54
C ALA A 114 -30.66 4.25 7.62
N HIS A 115 -31.05 5.17 6.73
CA HIS A 115 -32.41 5.71 6.64
C HIS A 115 -33.32 4.92 5.67
N ILE A 116 -32.79 3.91 4.96
CA ILE A 116 -33.58 3.07 4.04
C ILE A 116 -34.41 2.06 4.84
N SER A 117 -35.70 2.35 4.99
CA SER A 117 -36.71 1.43 5.53
C SER A 117 -37.39 0.68 4.38
N GLY A 118 -37.21 -0.65 4.34
CA GLY A 118 -37.79 -1.51 3.30
C GLY A 118 -37.68 -3.00 3.66
N SER A 119 -38.04 -3.89 2.74
CA SER A 119 -38.02 -5.34 2.93
C SER A 119 -36.61 -5.94 3.07
N ILE A 120 -35.59 -5.24 2.58
CA ILE A 120 -34.18 -5.63 2.70
C ILE A 120 -33.55 -4.85 3.86
N PRO A 121 -32.93 -5.52 4.86
CA PRO A 121 -32.21 -4.86 5.95
C PRO A 121 -31.17 -3.85 5.45
N ALA A 122 -31.15 -2.64 6.03
CA ALA A 122 -30.28 -1.53 5.61
C ALA A 122 -28.81 -1.92 5.43
N TRP A 123 -28.26 -2.79 6.27
CA TRP A 123 -26.86 -3.25 6.15
C TRP A 123 -26.56 -3.98 4.83
N LYS A 124 -27.53 -4.70 4.24
CA LYS A 124 -27.34 -5.41 2.96
C LYS A 124 -27.18 -4.44 1.79
N TRP A 125 -27.81 -3.26 1.85
CA TRP A 125 -27.64 -2.23 0.83
C TRP A 125 -26.21 -1.69 0.74
N LEU A 126 -25.45 -1.68 1.84
CA LEU A 126 -24.03 -1.30 1.81
C LEU A 126 -23.24 -2.24 0.89
N PHE A 127 -23.40 -3.55 1.08
CA PHE A 127 -22.72 -4.58 0.27
C PHE A 127 -23.12 -4.51 -1.21
N ILE A 128 -24.40 -4.25 -1.51
CA ILE A 128 -24.89 -4.08 -2.89
C ILE A 128 -24.28 -2.82 -3.53
N ILE A 129 -24.35 -1.67 -2.86
CA ILE A 129 -23.89 -0.38 -3.40
C ILE A 129 -22.38 -0.42 -3.65
N TYR A 130 -21.58 -0.85 -2.66
CA TYR A 130 -20.13 -0.96 -2.84
C TYR A 130 -19.75 -2.03 -3.87
N GLY A 131 -20.44 -3.17 -3.90
CA GLY A 131 -20.20 -4.21 -4.90
C GLY A 131 -20.42 -3.71 -6.33
N ILE A 132 -21.53 -3.01 -6.58
CA ILE A 132 -21.83 -2.40 -7.88
C ILE A 132 -20.80 -1.33 -8.25
N ILE A 133 -20.46 -0.42 -7.32
CA ILE A 133 -19.46 0.63 -7.58
C ILE A 133 -18.11 0.00 -7.96
N THR A 134 -17.65 -1.02 -7.22
CA THR A 134 -16.38 -1.69 -7.53
C THR A 134 -16.44 -2.49 -8.83
N VAL A 135 -17.56 -3.15 -9.16
CA VAL A 135 -17.72 -3.81 -10.47
C VAL A 135 -17.64 -2.79 -11.61
N VAL A 136 -18.38 -1.67 -11.53
CA VAL A 136 -18.33 -0.61 -12.55
C VAL A 136 -16.91 -0.03 -12.66
N TRP A 137 -16.25 0.24 -11.53
CA TRP A 137 -14.89 0.75 -11.49
C TRP A 137 -13.86 -0.25 -12.05
N SER A 138 -14.04 -1.55 -11.81
CA SER A 138 -13.19 -2.58 -12.40
C SER A 138 -13.30 -2.63 -13.93
N ILE A 139 -14.50 -2.43 -14.49
CA ILE A 139 -14.71 -2.33 -15.94
C ILE A 139 -13.99 -1.09 -16.50
N VAL A 140 -14.05 0.04 -15.80
CA VAL A 140 -13.25 1.24 -16.17
C VAL A 140 -11.75 0.88 -16.15
N PHE A 141 -11.25 0.21 -15.12
CA PHE A 141 -9.85 -0.22 -15.08
C PHE A 141 -9.47 -1.13 -16.26
N VAL A 142 -10.29 -2.13 -16.61
CA VAL A 142 -10.11 -2.97 -17.83
C VAL A 142 -9.96 -2.15 -19.10
N LEU A 143 -10.77 -1.10 -19.25
CA LEU A 143 -10.85 -0.32 -20.50
C LEU A 143 -9.73 0.72 -20.64
N PHE A 144 -9.19 1.22 -19.53
CA PHE A 144 -8.30 2.38 -19.51
C PHE A 144 -6.86 2.10 -19.07
N MET A 145 -6.60 1.07 -18.26
CA MET A 145 -5.29 0.88 -17.62
C MET A 145 -4.36 -0.02 -18.44
N PRO A 146 -3.22 0.49 -18.93
CA PRO A 146 -2.21 -0.30 -19.63
C PRO A 146 -1.21 -0.94 -18.68
N ASP A 147 -0.50 -1.93 -19.22
CA ASP A 147 0.14 -3.01 -18.46
C ASP A 147 1.63 -2.79 -18.27
N SER A 148 2.22 -2.12 -19.25
CA SER A 148 3.63 -1.79 -19.33
C SER A 148 3.78 -0.48 -20.12
N PRO A 149 4.87 0.28 -19.89
CA PRO A 149 5.20 1.42 -20.75
C PRO A 149 5.32 1.07 -22.25
N LEU A 150 5.59 -0.20 -22.59
CA LEU A 150 5.73 -0.68 -23.97
C LEU A 150 4.38 -0.96 -24.67
N THR A 151 3.40 -1.48 -23.92
CA THR A 151 2.03 -1.72 -24.41
C THR A 151 1.15 -0.47 -24.34
N ALA A 152 1.58 0.55 -23.60
CA ALA A 152 0.92 1.84 -23.40
C ALA A 152 0.48 2.54 -24.70
N ARG A 153 -0.77 2.32 -25.12
CA ARG A 153 -1.30 2.91 -26.36
C ARG A 153 -1.47 4.43 -26.36
N PHE A 154 -1.41 5.07 -25.19
CA PHE A 154 -1.40 6.54 -25.07
C PHE A 154 -0.03 7.18 -25.34
N LEU A 155 1.05 6.40 -25.38
CA LEU A 155 2.40 6.88 -25.69
C LEU A 155 2.74 6.62 -27.17
N SER A 156 3.32 7.62 -27.83
CA SER A 156 3.96 7.46 -29.13
C SER A 156 5.21 6.57 -29.04
N GLN A 157 5.68 6.03 -30.17
CA GLN A 157 6.77 5.06 -30.19
C GLN A 157 8.09 5.62 -29.59
N SER A 158 8.35 6.93 -29.74
CA SER A 158 9.45 7.61 -29.06
C SER A 158 9.23 7.76 -27.56
N GLU A 159 8.04 8.20 -27.13
CA GLU A 159 7.74 8.38 -25.69
C GLU A 159 7.75 7.05 -24.92
N ARG A 160 7.48 5.91 -25.58
CA ARG A 160 7.64 4.58 -24.98
C ARG A 160 9.11 4.23 -24.72
N ALA A 161 10.00 4.58 -25.65
CA ALA A 161 11.44 4.38 -25.48
C ALA A 161 11.97 5.28 -24.35
N ASP A 162 11.55 6.55 -24.31
CA ASP A 162 11.91 7.49 -23.23
C ASP A 162 11.39 7.01 -21.86
N ALA A 163 10.16 6.47 -21.80
CA ALA A 163 9.59 5.93 -20.58
C ALA A 163 10.32 4.66 -20.11
N GLU A 164 10.70 3.77 -21.03
CA GLU A 164 11.51 2.59 -20.73
C GLU A 164 12.91 2.99 -20.23
N GLU A 165 13.57 3.94 -20.88
CA GLU A 165 14.90 4.45 -20.49
C GLU A 165 14.88 5.13 -19.11
N ARG A 166 13.84 5.92 -18.83
CA ARG A 166 13.62 6.51 -17.50
C ARG A 166 13.50 5.45 -16.41
N VAL A 167 12.85 4.32 -16.69
CA VAL A 167 12.68 3.22 -15.72
C VAL A 167 13.94 2.34 -15.63
N LYS A 168 14.80 2.27 -16.67
CA LYS A 168 16.12 1.62 -16.59
C LYS A 168 17.03 2.21 -15.51
N VAL A 169 16.89 3.51 -15.19
CA VAL A 169 17.57 4.15 -14.04
C VAL A 169 17.25 3.47 -12.71
N ASN A 170 16.08 2.83 -12.58
CA ASN A 170 15.75 2.08 -11.37
C ASN A 170 16.61 0.83 -11.19
N GLN A 171 17.34 0.33 -12.20
CA GLN A 171 18.06 -0.96 -12.17
C GLN A 171 17.20 -2.10 -11.59
N THR A 172 15.90 -2.10 -11.87
CA THR A 172 14.97 -3.09 -11.36
C THR A 172 14.16 -3.69 -12.49
N THR A 173 14.20 -5.02 -12.56
CA THR A 173 13.00 -5.81 -12.85
C THR A 173 12.44 -5.62 -14.26
N ILE A 174 13.09 -6.26 -15.23
CA ILE A 174 12.45 -6.61 -16.49
C ILE A 174 11.41 -7.71 -16.18
N LYS A 175 10.18 -7.57 -16.69
CA LYS A 175 9.13 -8.58 -16.50
C LYS A 175 9.57 -9.89 -17.15
N HIS A 176 9.59 -10.98 -16.37
CA HIS A 176 9.78 -12.34 -16.87
C HIS A 176 8.53 -13.19 -16.58
N ASP A 177 8.03 -13.90 -17.60
CA ASP A 177 6.88 -14.78 -17.49
C ASP A 177 7.20 -16.16 -16.83
N ARG A 178 8.35 -16.28 -16.15
CA ARG A 178 8.80 -17.50 -15.48
C ARG A 178 9.29 -17.20 -14.06
N ILE A 179 8.82 -17.99 -13.10
CA ILE A 179 9.21 -17.90 -11.68
C ILE A 179 10.66 -18.38 -11.52
N GLN A 180 11.52 -17.50 -11.02
CA GLN A 180 12.93 -17.81 -10.74
C GLN A 180 13.08 -18.32 -9.31
N TRP A 181 13.05 -19.64 -9.10
CA TRP A 181 13.10 -20.25 -7.76
C TRP A 181 14.32 -19.85 -6.91
N HIS A 182 15.47 -19.56 -7.53
CA HIS A 182 16.63 -19.02 -6.80
C HIS A 182 16.32 -17.68 -6.12
N GLN A 183 15.60 -16.78 -6.79
CA GLN A 183 15.18 -15.50 -6.23
C GLN A 183 14.16 -15.67 -5.08
N VAL A 184 13.32 -16.71 -5.13
CA VAL A 184 12.40 -17.07 -4.02
C VAL A 184 13.19 -17.46 -2.78
N TRP A 185 14.18 -18.36 -2.94
CA TRP A 185 15.05 -18.75 -1.82
C TRP A 185 15.89 -17.60 -1.29
N GLU A 186 16.37 -16.69 -2.14
CA GLU A 186 17.06 -15.47 -1.70
C GLU A 186 16.14 -14.54 -0.89
N ALA A 187 14.87 -14.40 -1.28
CA ALA A 187 13.88 -13.65 -0.50
C ALA A 187 13.62 -14.28 0.88
N LEU A 188 13.54 -15.62 0.94
CA LEU A 188 13.30 -16.38 2.17
C LEU A 188 14.55 -16.51 3.06
N ALA A 189 15.74 -16.18 2.57
CA ALA A 189 17.00 -16.25 3.34
C ALA A 189 17.47 -14.89 3.89
N ASP A 190 16.95 -13.77 3.39
CA ASP A 190 17.43 -12.44 3.81
C ASP A 190 16.78 -11.97 5.13
N TYR A 191 17.59 -11.87 6.19
CA TYR A 191 17.19 -11.32 7.48
C TYR A 191 16.55 -9.92 7.39
N LYS A 192 16.90 -9.10 6.39
CA LYS A 192 16.34 -7.75 6.19
C LYS A 192 14.84 -7.81 5.83
N ILE A 193 14.44 -8.85 5.10
CA ILE A 193 13.03 -9.11 4.76
C ILE A 193 12.27 -9.55 6.03
N TYR A 194 12.89 -10.32 6.91
CA TYR A 194 12.27 -10.68 8.21
C TYR A 194 12.12 -9.49 9.16
N ILE A 195 13.08 -8.54 9.18
CA ILE A 195 12.92 -7.30 9.96
C ILE A 195 11.75 -6.47 9.42
N LEU A 196 11.61 -6.34 8.09
CA LEU A 196 10.45 -5.71 7.45
C LEU A 196 9.14 -6.45 7.76
N PHE A 197 9.15 -7.78 7.75
CA PHE A 197 7.98 -8.60 8.08
C PHE A 197 7.51 -8.36 9.52
N LEU A 198 8.43 -8.41 10.50
CA LEU A 198 8.13 -8.16 11.90
C LEU A 198 7.67 -6.71 12.14
N PHE A 199 8.29 -5.74 11.45
CA PHE A 199 7.84 -4.35 11.47
C PHE A 199 6.40 -4.23 10.97
N GLN A 200 6.07 -4.87 9.85
CA GLN A 200 4.75 -4.84 9.25
C GLN A 200 3.70 -5.54 10.14
N VAL A 201 4.02 -6.66 10.79
CA VAL A 201 3.13 -7.28 11.80
C VAL A 201 2.89 -6.30 12.97
N ALA A 202 3.96 -5.75 13.55
CA ALA A 202 3.87 -4.84 14.69
C ALA A 202 3.11 -3.54 14.36
N ASN A 203 3.22 -3.03 13.13
CA ASN A 203 2.47 -1.86 12.68
C ASN A 203 0.96 -2.16 12.46
N ASN A 204 0.61 -3.39 12.06
CA ASN A 204 -0.78 -3.78 11.75
C ASN A 204 -1.56 -4.39 12.92
N ILE A 205 -0.92 -4.79 14.02
CA ILE A 205 -1.62 -5.16 15.27
C ILE A 205 -2.49 -3.98 15.78
N PRO A 206 -1.98 -2.74 15.86
CA PRO A 206 -2.82 -1.57 16.08
C PRO A 206 -3.92 -1.36 15.03
N ASN A 207 -3.64 -1.66 13.76
CA ASN A 207 -4.61 -1.47 12.67
C ASN A 207 -5.89 -2.31 12.88
N GLY A 208 -5.74 -3.61 13.12
CA GLY A 208 -6.88 -4.51 13.32
C GLY A 208 -7.67 -4.18 14.58
N GLY A 209 -6.97 -3.94 15.68
CA GLY A 209 -7.60 -3.60 16.97
C GLY A 209 -8.43 -2.31 16.89
N LEU A 210 -7.86 -1.22 16.36
CA LEU A 210 -8.59 0.05 16.22
C LEU A 210 -9.75 -0.05 15.25
N THR A 211 -9.57 -0.69 14.09
CA THR A 211 -10.61 -0.71 13.05
C THR A 211 -11.88 -1.42 13.53
N MET A 212 -11.75 -2.48 14.34
CA MET A 212 -12.91 -3.15 14.92
C MET A 212 -13.45 -2.47 16.19
N PHE A 213 -12.59 -2.01 17.10
CA PHE A 213 -13.04 -1.49 18.40
C PHE A 213 -13.31 0.01 18.43
N SER A 214 -12.85 0.82 17.47
CA SER A 214 -13.06 2.28 17.45
C SER A 214 -14.55 2.65 17.53
N ALA A 215 -15.41 2.01 16.73
CA ALA A 215 -16.86 2.27 16.79
C ALA A 215 -17.49 1.87 18.15
N ILE A 216 -16.98 0.80 18.78
CA ILE A 216 -17.43 0.34 20.10
C ILE A 216 -16.97 1.32 21.20
N ILE A 217 -15.73 1.80 21.11
CA ILE A 217 -15.12 2.78 22.02
C ILE A 217 -15.85 4.12 21.91
N VAL A 218 -16.12 4.62 20.70
CA VAL A 218 -16.87 5.86 20.46
C VAL A 218 -18.30 5.74 21.01
N LYS A 219 -18.99 4.61 20.77
CA LYS A 219 -20.30 4.34 21.40
C LYS A 219 -20.21 4.30 22.93
N GLY A 220 -19.13 3.72 23.47
CA GLY A 220 -18.80 3.72 24.90
C GLY A 220 -18.52 5.11 25.50
N PHE A 221 -18.28 6.14 24.67
CA PHE A 221 -18.18 7.53 25.12
C PHE A 221 -19.55 8.24 25.21
N GLY A 222 -20.65 7.54 24.92
CA GLY A 222 -22.02 8.06 24.99
C GLY A 222 -22.60 8.54 23.65
N PHE A 223 -21.89 8.36 22.54
CA PHE A 223 -22.41 8.71 21.21
C PHE A 223 -23.35 7.64 20.66
N SER A 224 -24.38 8.07 19.93
CA SER A 224 -25.30 7.15 19.24
C SER A 224 -24.62 6.46 18.05
N THR A 225 -25.22 5.38 17.53
CA THR A 225 -24.70 4.68 16.35
C THR A 225 -24.61 5.61 15.12
N LEU A 226 -25.61 6.48 14.93
CA LEU A 226 -25.62 7.46 13.83
C LEU A 226 -24.54 8.53 14.01
N GLN A 227 -24.33 9.03 15.23
CA GLN A 227 -23.23 9.95 15.54
C GLN A 227 -21.86 9.29 15.30
N THR A 228 -21.73 8.00 15.64
CA THR A 228 -20.49 7.22 15.43
C THR A 228 -20.11 7.16 13.94
N TYR A 229 -21.07 7.00 13.02
CA TYR A 229 -20.80 7.05 11.57
C TYR A 229 -20.36 8.43 11.09
N LEU A 230 -20.94 9.51 11.63
CA LEU A 230 -20.52 10.88 11.29
C LEU A 230 -19.11 11.21 11.82
N LEU A 231 -18.74 10.68 12.99
CA LEU A 231 -17.40 10.84 13.58
C LEU A 231 -16.29 10.07 12.82
N ALA A 232 -16.63 9.21 11.87
CA ALA A 232 -15.68 8.63 10.93
C ALA A 232 -15.18 9.63 9.87
N ILE A 233 -15.93 10.70 9.57
CA ILE A 233 -15.56 11.69 8.54
C ILE A 233 -14.29 12.48 8.92
N PRO A 234 -14.18 13.07 10.14
CA PRO A 234 -12.92 13.70 10.58
C PRO A 234 -11.78 12.70 10.68
N THR A 235 -12.08 11.45 11.04
CA THR A 235 -11.09 10.36 11.11
C THR A 235 -10.42 10.15 9.75
N GLY A 236 -11.20 10.06 8.67
CA GLY A 236 -10.69 9.94 7.30
C GLY A 236 -9.87 11.14 6.84
N ALA A 237 -10.21 12.36 7.27
CA ALA A 237 -9.45 13.57 6.96
C ALA A 237 -8.08 13.60 7.66
N VAL A 238 -8.01 13.20 8.95
CA VAL A 238 -6.74 13.09 9.69
C VAL A 238 -5.89 11.92 9.19
N HIS A 239 -6.52 10.85 8.69
CA HIS A 239 -5.85 9.72 8.03
C HIS A 239 -4.95 10.13 6.84
N ALA A 240 -5.23 11.28 6.21
CA ALA A 240 -4.42 11.84 5.12
C ALA A 240 -3.24 12.72 5.59
N PHE A 241 -3.15 13.05 6.89
CA PHE A 241 -2.18 14.01 7.41
C PHE A 241 -1.47 13.49 8.68
N PHE A 242 -0.15 13.30 8.52
CA PHE A 242 0.85 12.93 9.54
C PHE A 242 0.95 11.45 9.95
N ALA A 243 2.06 11.12 10.63
CA ALA A 243 2.40 9.81 11.20
C ALA A 243 2.89 9.94 12.66
N LEU A 244 3.61 11.02 12.99
CA LEU A 244 4.02 11.38 14.36
C LEU A 244 2.83 11.63 15.30
N GLY A 245 1.65 11.94 14.75
CA GLY A 245 0.41 12.08 15.50
C GLY A 245 0.03 10.81 16.26
N SER A 246 0.35 9.62 15.75
CA SER A 246 -0.16 8.36 16.29
C SER A 246 0.31 8.00 17.68
N PHE A 247 1.62 8.18 17.92
CA PHE A 247 2.21 7.88 19.21
C PHE A 247 1.66 8.83 20.28
N ILE A 248 1.51 10.11 19.94
CA ILE A 248 0.92 11.12 20.81
C ILE A 248 -0.58 10.83 21.03
N GLY A 249 -1.31 10.48 19.98
CA GLY A 249 -2.74 10.14 20.01
C GLY A 249 -3.05 8.96 20.93
N SER A 250 -2.25 7.88 20.87
CA SER A 250 -2.43 6.71 21.75
C SER A 250 -2.27 7.08 23.24
N ILE A 251 -1.28 7.90 23.57
CA ILE A 251 -1.04 8.41 24.92
C ILE A 251 -2.21 9.30 25.36
N ILE A 252 -2.72 10.18 24.49
CA ILE A 252 -3.88 11.04 24.77
C ILE A 252 -5.14 10.20 25.08
N VAL A 253 -5.42 9.16 24.28
CA VAL A 253 -6.60 8.28 24.50
C VAL A 253 -6.52 7.53 25.83
N TYR A 254 -5.31 7.13 26.25
CA TYR A 254 -5.04 6.40 27.48
C TYR A 254 -5.03 7.28 28.74
N VAL A 255 -4.38 8.45 28.69
CA VAL A 255 -4.15 9.31 29.85
C VAL A 255 -5.31 10.29 30.11
N CYS A 256 -5.94 10.82 29.06
CA CYS A 256 -6.92 11.89 29.22
C CYS A 256 -8.33 11.36 29.52
N LYS A 257 -9.02 11.97 30.50
CA LYS A 257 -10.39 11.58 30.90
C LYS A 257 -11.50 12.32 30.14
N SER A 258 -11.21 13.48 29.54
CA SER A 258 -12.21 14.29 28.82
C SER A 258 -12.56 13.70 27.45
N THR A 259 -13.86 13.54 27.18
CA THR A 259 -14.36 12.94 25.93
C THR A 259 -13.86 13.63 24.66
N GLY A 260 -13.86 14.96 24.62
CA GLY A 260 -13.35 15.71 23.46
C GLY A 260 -11.85 15.50 23.23
N VAL A 261 -11.08 15.40 24.31
CA VAL A 261 -9.63 15.15 24.24
C VAL A 261 -9.34 13.70 23.82
N ARG A 262 -10.13 12.72 24.28
CA ARG A 262 -10.03 11.32 23.84
C ARG A 262 -10.42 11.15 22.37
N LEU A 263 -11.42 11.86 21.87
CA LEU A 263 -11.75 11.89 20.43
C LEU A 263 -10.61 12.48 19.60
N PHE A 264 -10.04 13.62 20.02
CA PHE A 264 -8.87 14.20 19.36
C PHE A 264 -7.66 13.24 19.36
N GLY A 265 -7.41 12.58 20.49
CA GLY A 265 -6.41 11.52 20.61
C GLY A 265 -6.68 10.36 19.65
N LEU A 266 -7.93 9.92 19.51
CA LEU A 266 -8.33 8.83 18.61
C LEU A 266 -8.16 9.21 17.14
N TYR A 267 -8.45 10.46 16.76
CA TYR A 267 -8.16 10.96 15.41
C TYR A 267 -6.65 11.02 15.13
N LEU A 268 -5.86 11.60 16.06
CA LEU A 268 -4.41 11.58 15.97
C LEU A 268 -3.83 10.17 15.93
N PHE A 269 -4.43 9.21 16.66
CA PHE A 269 -3.96 7.84 16.73
C PHE A 269 -3.96 7.19 15.35
N VAL A 270 -5.03 7.38 14.57
CA VAL A 270 -5.27 6.78 13.24
C VAL A 270 -4.20 7.10 12.17
N ALA A 271 -3.35 8.10 12.39
CA ALA A 271 -2.18 8.42 11.54
C ALA A 271 -1.15 7.27 11.32
N TYR A 272 -1.28 6.10 11.98
CA TYR A 272 -0.27 5.03 11.92
C TYR A 272 -0.29 4.34 10.55
N ALA A 273 -1.41 4.46 9.82
CA ALA A 273 -1.62 3.85 8.51
C ALA A 273 -0.63 4.33 7.44
N ALA A 274 0.09 5.43 7.68
CA ALA A 274 1.24 5.84 6.87
C ALA A 274 2.36 4.77 6.82
N GLY A 275 2.44 3.86 7.81
CA GLY A 275 3.41 2.77 7.83
C GLY A 275 3.29 1.82 6.65
N ILE A 276 2.07 1.50 6.20
CA ILE A 276 1.82 0.53 5.13
C ILE A 276 2.36 0.99 3.76
N PRO A 277 2.02 2.18 3.22
CA PRO A 277 2.58 2.64 1.95
C PRO A 277 4.09 2.91 2.05
N MET A 278 4.62 3.25 3.24
CA MET A 278 6.06 3.32 3.46
C MET A 278 6.73 1.96 3.32
N THR A 279 6.28 0.91 4.01
CA THR A 279 6.80 -0.47 3.85
C THR A 279 6.78 -0.91 2.38
N LEU A 280 5.67 -0.65 1.69
CA LEU A 280 5.46 -1.08 0.30
C LEU A 280 6.41 -0.34 -0.66
N SER A 281 6.63 0.97 -0.43
CA SER A 281 7.65 1.73 -1.14
C SER A 281 9.08 1.27 -0.80
N MET A 282 9.35 0.87 0.44
CA MET A 282 10.66 0.34 0.84
C MET A 282 10.97 -0.98 0.12
N VAL A 283 9.99 -1.90 0.03
CA VAL A 283 10.14 -3.13 -0.78
C VAL A 283 10.42 -2.80 -2.24
N SER A 284 9.68 -1.86 -2.84
CA SER A 284 9.91 -1.51 -4.25
C SER A 284 11.28 -0.85 -4.51
N SER A 285 11.80 -0.06 -3.57
CA SER A 285 13.09 0.63 -3.69
C SER A 285 14.30 -0.22 -3.31
N ASN A 286 14.14 -1.20 -2.40
CA ASN A 286 15.24 -1.95 -1.77
C ASN A 286 15.31 -3.44 -2.17
N VAL A 287 14.38 -3.94 -2.97
CA VAL A 287 14.42 -5.31 -3.52
C VAL A 287 14.52 -5.26 -5.04
N ALA A 288 15.46 -6.00 -5.62
CA ALA A 288 15.59 -6.21 -7.07
C ALA A 288 15.43 -7.70 -7.42
N GLY A 289 15.16 -7.99 -8.70
CA GLY A 289 14.65 -9.28 -9.18
C GLY A 289 13.11 -9.31 -9.23
N PHE A 290 12.51 -9.69 -10.36
CA PHE A 290 11.05 -9.76 -10.54
C PHE A 290 10.41 -10.73 -9.56
N THR A 291 10.94 -11.95 -9.49
CA THR A 291 10.42 -13.00 -8.61
C THR A 291 10.72 -12.67 -7.15
N LYS A 292 11.92 -12.16 -6.83
CA LYS A 292 12.28 -11.73 -5.46
C LYS A 292 11.29 -10.67 -4.95
N LYS A 293 11.07 -9.60 -5.72
CA LYS A 293 10.16 -8.51 -5.36
C LYS A 293 8.72 -9.01 -5.18
N ALA A 294 8.22 -9.87 -6.08
CA ALA A 294 6.89 -10.47 -5.92
C ALA A 294 6.77 -11.31 -4.64
N THR A 295 7.78 -12.13 -4.32
CA THR A 295 7.82 -12.91 -3.06
C THR A 295 7.82 -12.00 -1.83
N VAL A 296 8.62 -10.93 -1.81
CA VAL A 296 8.65 -9.99 -0.67
C VAL A 296 7.32 -9.24 -0.51
N SER A 297 6.70 -8.78 -1.60
CA SER A 297 5.38 -8.15 -1.54
C SER A 297 4.31 -9.11 -0.99
N ALA A 298 4.36 -10.39 -1.35
CA ALA A 298 3.49 -11.41 -0.76
C ALA A 298 3.76 -11.63 0.73
N MET A 299 5.03 -11.67 1.17
CA MET A 299 5.39 -11.73 2.59
C MET A 299 4.90 -10.51 3.38
N MET A 300 4.98 -9.31 2.82
CA MET A 300 4.44 -8.10 3.47
C MET A 300 2.90 -8.13 3.57
N PHE A 301 2.21 -8.70 2.58
CA PHE A 301 0.76 -8.89 2.64
C PHE A 301 0.37 -9.93 3.71
N ILE A 302 1.12 -11.03 3.83
CA ILE A 302 0.94 -12.01 4.93
C ILE A 302 1.13 -11.32 6.29
N ALA A 303 2.18 -10.52 6.47
CA ALA A 303 2.41 -9.76 7.70
C ALA A 303 1.27 -8.78 8.02
N TYR A 304 0.75 -8.07 7.01
CA TYR A 304 -0.41 -7.19 7.12
C TYR A 304 -1.66 -7.95 7.60
N CYS A 305 -1.97 -9.09 7.00
CA CYS A 305 -3.09 -9.94 7.41
C CYS A 305 -2.88 -10.51 8.82
N THR A 306 -1.69 -10.99 9.16
CA THR A 306 -1.37 -11.53 10.49
C THR A 306 -1.56 -10.48 11.58
N GLY A 307 -1.04 -9.26 11.39
CA GLY A 307 -1.23 -8.17 12.34
C GLY A 307 -2.72 -7.81 12.52
N ASN A 308 -3.46 -7.70 11.42
CA ASN A 308 -4.90 -7.41 11.45
C ASN A 308 -5.75 -8.50 12.10
N ILE A 309 -5.36 -9.77 11.99
CA ILE A 309 -6.00 -10.88 12.71
C ILE A 309 -5.69 -10.80 14.21
N VAL A 310 -4.43 -10.58 14.59
CA VAL A 310 -4.00 -10.57 16.00
C VAL A 310 -4.57 -9.38 16.78
N GLY A 311 -4.64 -8.19 16.17
CA GLY A 311 -5.06 -6.94 16.80
C GLY A 311 -6.35 -7.02 17.64
N PRO A 312 -7.49 -7.48 17.06
CA PRO A 312 -8.76 -7.62 17.77
C PRO A 312 -8.72 -8.57 18.98
N PHE A 313 -7.91 -9.63 18.96
CA PHE A 313 -7.83 -10.58 20.08
C PHE A 313 -7.15 -10.00 21.33
N LEU A 314 -6.49 -8.85 21.22
CA LEU A 314 -5.86 -8.13 22.34
C LEU A 314 -6.85 -7.21 23.09
N PHE A 315 -8.09 -7.07 22.58
CA PHE A 315 -9.15 -6.26 23.18
C PHE A 315 -10.15 -7.13 23.94
N PHE A 316 -9.85 -7.40 25.21
CA PHE A 316 -10.70 -8.22 26.06
C PHE A 316 -12.00 -7.50 26.43
N GLY A 317 -13.15 -8.16 26.21
CA GLY A 317 -14.47 -7.61 26.56
C GLY A 317 -14.65 -7.32 28.06
N SER A 318 -13.89 -8.01 28.92
CA SER A 318 -13.85 -7.79 30.38
C SER A 318 -13.24 -6.45 30.80
N GLU A 319 -12.50 -5.78 29.93
CA GLU A 319 -11.86 -4.48 30.20
C GLU A 319 -12.66 -3.28 29.65
N ALA A 320 -13.85 -3.51 29.10
CA ALA A 320 -14.71 -2.44 28.59
C ALA A 320 -15.10 -1.45 29.70
N PRO A 321 -15.20 -0.13 29.44
CA PRO A 321 -14.97 0.55 28.16
C PRO A 321 -13.53 1.08 27.97
N VAL A 322 -12.58 0.68 28.85
CA VAL A 322 -11.22 1.24 28.86
C VAL A 322 -10.25 0.44 27.99
N TYR A 323 -10.44 -0.87 27.86
CA TYR A 323 -9.64 -1.79 27.03
C TYR A 323 -8.12 -1.66 27.27
N LYS A 324 -7.75 -1.66 28.55
CA LYS A 324 -6.40 -1.33 29.03
C LYS A 324 -5.31 -2.17 28.36
N SER A 325 -5.49 -3.49 28.27
CA SER A 325 -4.53 -4.41 27.66
C SER A 325 -4.40 -4.14 26.16
N GLY A 326 -5.49 -3.85 25.46
CA GLY A 326 -5.47 -3.48 24.04
C GLY A 326 -4.60 -2.24 23.76
N PHE A 327 -4.79 -1.17 24.53
CA PHE A 327 -3.97 0.04 24.40
C PHE A 327 -2.50 -0.18 24.78
N ILE A 328 -2.21 -0.94 25.84
CA ILE A 328 -0.83 -1.27 26.22
C ILE A 328 -0.15 -2.09 25.13
N SER A 329 -0.82 -3.11 24.59
CA SER A 329 -0.28 -3.92 23.49
C SER A 329 -0.01 -3.08 22.25
N MET A 330 -0.86 -2.11 21.91
CA MET A 330 -0.61 -1.16 20.82
C MET A 330 0.62 -0.30 21.06
N MET A 331 0.81 0.24 22.27
CA MET A 331 1.99 1.03 22.62
C MET A 331 3.28 0.20 22.50
N VAL A 332 3.26 -1.05 22.98
CA VAL A 332 4.38 -1.99 22.85
C VAL A 332 4.68 -2.32 21.38
N CYS A 333 3.66 -2.58 20.57
CA CYS A 333 3.83 -2.87 19.15
C CYS A 333 4.39 -1.67 18.37
N LEU A 334 3.94 -0.44 18.66
CA LEU A 334 4.49 0.78 18.05
C LEU A 334 5.94 1.07 18.48
N ALA A 335 6.27 0.81 19.75
CA ALA A 335 7.65 0.92 20.22
C ALA A 335 8.56 -0.12 19.54
N ALA A 336 8.11 -1.37 19.44
CA ALA A 336 8.82 -2.44 18.73
C ALA A 336 9.00 -2.10 17.23
N ALA A 337 7.96 -1.59 16.56
CA ALA A 337 8.04 -1.14 15.18
C ALA A 337 9.08 -0.01 15.01
N THR A 338 9.12 0.97 15.92
CA THR A 338 10.14 2.02 15.93
C THR A 338 11.56 1.45 16.08
N VAL A 339 11.77 0.47 16.96
CA VAL A 339 13.09 -0.19 17.12
C VAL A 339 13.48 -0.97 15.86
N LEU A 340 12.54 -1.73 15.27
CA LEU A 340 12.78 -2.53 14.07
C LEU A 340 13.13 -1.67 12.85
N ILE A 341 12.44 -0.55 12.63
CA ILE A 341 12.72 0.32 11.47
C ILE A 341 14.06 1.05 11.61
N LEU A 342 14.45 1.45 12.83
CA LEU A 342 15.77 2.01 13.12
C LEU A 342 16.88 0.96 12.93
N ALA A 343 16.68 -0.26 13.40
CA ALA A 343 17.62 -1.36 13.20
C ALA A 343 17.80 -1.69 11.71
N LEU A 344 16.71 -1.67 10.93
CA LEU A 344 16.75 -1.87 9.48
C LEU A 344 17.54 -0.75 8.77
N GLY A 345 17.24 0.51 9.06
CA GLY A 345 17.96 1.66 8.48
C GLY A 345 19.46 1.65 8.82
N LEU A 346 19.82 1.28 10.05
CA LEU A 346 21.22 1.03 10.43
C LEU A 346 21.83 -0.12 9.64
N SER A 347 21.13 -1.24 9.46
CA SER A 347 21.63 -2.39 8.69
C SER A 347 21.90 -2.05 7.22
N TRP A 348 21.01 -1.29 6.57
CA TRP A 348 21.22 -0.81 5.19
C TRP A 348 22.36 0.21 5.10
N ARG A 349 22.49 1.11 6.07
CA ARG A 349 23.60 2.07 6.11
C ARG A 349 24.95 1.37 6.30
N MET A 350 25.01 0.35 7.15
CA MET A 350 26.19 -0.50 7.35
C MET A 350 26.52 -1.30 6.09
N GLU A 351 25.51 -1.90 5.45
CA GLU A 351 25.69 -2.68 4.22
C GLU A 351 26.11 -1.79 3.02
N ASN A 352 25.54 -0.60 2.86
CA ASN A 352 26.03 0.37 1.88
C ASN A 352 27.48 0.78 2.18
N SER A 353 27.81 1.06 3.44
CA SER A 353 29.20 1.38 3.84
C SER A 353 30.18 0.23 3.57
N ARG A 354 29.72 -1.03 3.70
CA ARG A 354 30.49 -2.22 3.30
C ARG A 354 30.66 -2.28 1.79
N ARG A 355 29.59 -2.10 1.03
CA ARG A 355 29.61 -2.11 -0.44
C ARG A 355 30.48 -0.99 -1.01
N ASP A 356 30.45 0.21 -0.43
CA ASP A 356 31.29 1.34 -0.85
C ASP A 356 32.79 1.11 -0.57
N ARG A 357 33.13 0.35 0.49
CA ARG A 357 34.50 -0.08 0.78
C ARG A 357 35.01 -1.18 -0.15
N VAL A 358 34.13 -2.09 -0.58
CA VAL A 358 34.51 -3.28 -1.37
C VAL A 358 34.45 -3.04 -2.88
N TYR A 359 33.44 -2.29 -3.34
CA TYR A 359 33.16 -2.06 -4.76
C TYR A 359 33.34 -0.59 -5.19
N GLY A 360 33.75 0.29 -4.29
CA GLY A 360 33.83 1.73 -4.50
C GLY A 360 32.46 2.44 -4.38
N PRO A 361 32.45 3.78 -4.34
CA PRO A 361 31.21 4.55 -4.32
C PRO A 361 30.40 4.29 -5.60
N ALA A 362 29.07 4.37 -5.50
CA ALA A 362 28.18 4.18 -6.65
C ALA A 362 28.38 5.28 -7.71
N THR A 363 29.27 5.03 -8.67
CA THR A 363 29.52 5.92 -9.81
C THR A 363 28.31 5.93 -10.73
N ILE A 364 27.53 7.01 -10.65
CA ILE A 364 26.73 7.47 -11.79
C ILE A 364 27.73 7.91 -12.86
N ALA A 365 28.12 6.98 -13.73
CA ALA A 365 29.07 7.27 -14.80
C ALA A 365 28.47 8.31 -15.77
N PRO A 366 29.17 9.40 -16.11
CA PRO A 366 28.73 10.33 -17.15
C PRO A 366 28.66 9.62 -18.50
N THR A 367 27.53 9.77 -19.21
CA THR A 367 27.22 9.11 -20.50
C THR A 367 27.96 9.71 -21.70
N ASN A 368 29.28 9.94 -21.59
CA ASN A 368 30.09 10.65 -22.61
C ASN A 368 31.36 9.90 -23.06
N SER A 369 31.29 8.58 -23.26
CA SER A 369 32.34 7.81 -23.95
C SER A 369 31.73 6.78 -24.91
N PRO A 370 31.93 6.91 -26.23
CA PRO A 370 31.46 5.91 -27.19
C PRO A 370 32.41 4.70 -27.23
N LYS A 371 31.84 3.50 -27.15
CA LYS A 371 32.49 2.17 -27.31
C LYS A 371 33.32 1.66 -26.13
N GLU A 372 32.66 1.32 -25.03
CA GLU A 372 33.00 0.11 -24.25
C GLU A 372 31.75 -0.38 -23.49
N PRO A 373 31.46 -1.70 -23.44
CA PRO A 373 30.33 -2.22 -22.67
C PRO A 373 30.66 -2.14 -21.17
N ALA A 374 30.20 -1.07 -20.52
CA ALA A 374 30.43 -0.83 -19.10
C ALA A 374 30.00 -2.04 -18.23
N GLN A 375 30.91 -2.53 -17.39
CA GLN A 375 30.66 -3.68 -16.50
C GLN A 375 29.50 -3.46 -15.50
N GLY A 376 29.02 -2.21 -15.34
CA GLY A 376 27.84 -1.87 -14.55
C GLY A 376 26.48 -1.90 -15.28
N THR A 377 26.42 -2.06 -16.62
CA THR A 377 25.14 -2.10 -17.36
C THR A 377 24.65 -3.50 -17.69
N ALA A 378 25.45 -4.55 -17.43
CA ALA A 378 25.02 -5.95 -17.56
C ALA A 378 23.78 -6.25 -16.71
N GLY A 379 23.74 -5.74 -15.47
CA GLY A 379 22.60 -5.89 -14.56
C GLY A 379 21.32 -5.14 -14.95
N ALA A 380 21.35 -4.35 -16.03
CA ALA A 380 20.14 -3.76 -16.63
C ALA A 380 19.60 -4.59 -17.81
N ARG A 381 20.30 -5.67 -18.21
CA ARG A 381 19.88 -6.62 -19.27
C ARG A 381 19.45 -7.99 -18.73
N GLU A 382 19.86 -8.35 -17.52
CA GLU A 382 19.50 -9.60 -16.85
C GLU A 382 18.80 -9.30 -15.51
N ASP A 383 17.75 -10.06 -15.15
CA ASP A 383 16.98 -9.87 -13.91
C ASP A 383 17.75 -10.41 -12.67
N ILE A 384 18.80 -9.68 -12.31
CA ILE A 384 19.66 -9.95 -11.15
C ILE A 384 19.07 -9.36 -9.86
N THR A 385 19.35 -10.00 -8.73
CA THR A 385 18.86 -9.57 -7.41
C THR A 385 19.70 -8.44 -6.80
N ASP A 386 19.21 -7.82 -5.73
CA ASP A 386 19.95 -6.78 -4.98
C ASP A 386 21.19 -7.32 -4.24
N VAL A 387 21.28 -8.64 -4.04
CA VAL A 387 22.47 -9.32 -3.51
C VAL A 387 23.50 -9.55 -4.62
N GLN A 388 23.06 -9.95 -5.82
CA GLN A 388 23.92 -10.19 -6.97
C GLN A 388 24.44 -8.89 -7.62
N ASN A 389 23.62 -7.83 -7.62
CA ASN A 389 23.98 -6.52 -8.17
C ASN A 389 24.95 -5.76 -7.22
N THR A 390 26.24 -5.78 -7.55
CA THR A 390 27.31 -5.09 -6.80
C THR A 390 27.21 -3.56 -6.85
N ALA A 391 26.58 -3.00 -7.89
CA ALA A 391 26.30 -1.57 -8.01
C ALA A 391 25.05 -1.14 -7.21
N PHE A 392 24.20 -2.08 -6.77
CA PHE A 392 23.00 -1.77 -6.00
C PHE A 392 23.36 -1.15 -4.64
N ARG A 393 22.60 -0.10 -4.28
CA ARG A 393 22.62 0.54 -2.95
C ARG A 393 21.21 0.63 -2.41
N TYR A 394 21.08 0.39 -1.11
CA TYR A 394 19.81 0.47 -0.39
C TYR A 394 19.48 1.94 -0.08
N VAL A 395 18.21 2.31 -0.20
CA VAL A 395 17.66 3.61 0.21
C VAL A 395 17.14 3.47 1.65
N PHE A 396 17.48 4.42 2.51
CA PHE A 396 17.19 4.38 3.95
C PHE A 396 16.62 5.72 4.45
#